data_AF-A0A841M617-F1
#
_entry.id   AF-A0A841M617-F1
#
_cell.length_a   1.000
_cell.length_b   1.000
_cell.length_c   1.000
_cell.angle_alpha   90.00
_cell.angle_beta   90.00
_cell.angle_gamma   90.00
#
_symmetry.space_group_name_H-M   'P 1'
#
loop_
_entity.id
_entity.type
_entity.pdbx_description
1 polymer ?
#
loop_
_entity_poly.entity_id
_entity_poly.type
_entity_poly.pdbx_seq_one_letter_code
_entity_poly.pdbx_strand_id
1 'polypeptide(L)' 'MLHSTDKIIKHKTGLLNLAEELGNVSKACQVMGLSRDTFYRYKAAVEEGGVAALLERT' A
#
# COMPACT_ATOMS: atom_id res chain seq x y z
N MET A 1 -21.25 -0.76 8.08
CA MET A 1 -20.22 0.09 7.47
C MET A 1 -18.86 -0.63 7.38
N LEU A 2 -18.81 -1.86 6.84
CA LEU A 2 -17.58 -2.69 6.81
C LEU A 2 -16.89 -2.73 5.43
N HIS A 3 -17.57 -2.31 4.36
CA HIS A 3 -17.06 -2.47 2.99
C HIS A 3 -15.99 -1.45 2.58
N SER A 4 -15.93 -0.28 3.22
CA SER A 4 -15.01 0.79 2.83
C SER A 4 -13.56 0.46 3.21
N THR A 5 -13.39 -0.15 4.38
CA THR A 5 -12.08 -0.48 4.96
C THR A 5 -11.34 -1.56 4.16
N ASP A 6 -12.05 -2.63 3.77
CA ASP A 6 -11.47 -3.70 2.94
C ASP A 6 -10.98 -3.16 1.59
N LYS A 7 -11.74 -2.22 0.99
CA LYS A 7 -11.34 -1.56 -0.26
C LYS A 7 -10.07 -0.71 -0.09
N ILE A 8 -9.95 0.00 1.03
CA ILE A 8 -8.76 0.81 1.36
C ILE A 8 -7.55 -0.10 1.55
N ILE A 9 -7.69 -1.17 2.35
CA ILE A 9 -6.59 -2.12 2.59
C ILE A 9 -6.16 -2.77 1.28
N LYS A 10 -7.09 -3.25 0.46
CA LYS A 10 -6.77 -3.84 -0.85
C LYS A 10 -6.06 -2.86 -1.76
N HIS A 11 -6.47 -1.59 -1.77
CA HIS A 11 -5.80 -0.57 -2.58
C HIS A 11 -4.36 -0.31 -2.10
N LYS A 12 -4.14 -0.16 -0.79
CA LYS A 12 -2.82 0.06 -0.20
C LYS A 12 -1.89 -1.15 -0.37
N THR A 13 -2.42 -2.36 -0.14
CA THR A 13 -1.70 -3.62 -0.33
C THR A 13 -1.38 -3.86 -1.81
N GLY A 14 -2.30 -3.46 -2.70
CA GLY A 14 -2.11 -3.52 -4.14
C GLY A 14 -0.88 -2.75 -4.63
N LEU A 15 -0.53 -1.62 -4.00
CA LEU A 15 0.70 -0.89 -4.32
C LEU A 15 1.95 -1.70 -3.97
N LEU A 16 1.95 -2.37 -2.81
CA LEU A 16 3.08 -3.17 -2.35
C LEU A 16 3.29 -4.38 -3.28
N ASN A 17 2.21 -5.12 -3.55
CA ASN A 17 2.24 -6.26 -4.45
C ASN A 17 2.67 -5.86 -5.87
N LEU A 18 2.14 -4.76 -6.40
CA LEU A 18 2.49 -4.27 -7.74
C LEU A 18 3.98 -3.91 -7.84
N ALA A 19 4.56 -3.33 -6.78
CA ALA A 19 5.99 -3.03 -6.76
C ALA A 19 6.85 -4.30 -6.74
N GLU A 20 6.42 -5.34 -6.04
CA GLU A 20 7.08 -6.65 -6.03
C GLU A 20 6.96 -7.35 -7.38
N GLU A 21 5.76 -7.41 -7.97
CA GLU A 21 5.54 -8.02 -9.29
C GLU A 21 6.34 -7.32 -10.40
N LEU A 22 6.45 -5.99 -10.35
CA LEU A 22 7.22 -5.22 -11.31
C LEU A 22 8.72 -5.17 -11.01
N GLY A 23 9.14 -5.56 -9.80
CA GLY A 23 10.50 -5.31 -9.28
C GLY A 23 10.89 -3.83 -9.31
N ASN A 24 9.92 -2.91 -9.37
CA ASN A 24 10.16 -1.48 -9.57
C ASN A 24 9.12 -0.62 -8.86
N VAL A 25 9.54 -0.05 -7.72
CA VAL A 25 8.72 0.84 -6.89
C VAL A 25 8.27 2.08 -7.66
N SER A 26 9.15 2.68 -8.45
CA SER A 26 8.85 3.94 -9.15
C SER A 26 7.74 3.75 -10.20
N LYS A 27 7.77 2.62 -10.91
CA LYS A 27 6.75 2.27 -11.90
C LYS A 27 5.42 1.91 -11.26
N ALA A 28 5.43 1.15 -10.16
CA ALA A 28 4.21 0.84 -9.40
C ALA A 28 3.54 2.12 -8.85
N CYS A 29 4.33 3.03 -8.27
CA CYS A 29 3.88 4.34 -7.82
C CYS A 29 3.24 5.16 -8.95
N GLN A 30 3.86 5.19 -10.14
CA GLN A 30 3.29 5.88 -11.30
C GLN A 30 1.96 5.27 -11.76
N VAL A 31 1.86 3.94 -11.82
CA VAL A 31 0.63 3.23 -12.24
C VAL A 31 -0.52 3.49 -11.27
N MET A 32 -0.25 3.53 -9.96
CA MET A 32 -1.29 3.77 -8.96
C MET A 32 -1.54 5.27 -8.67
N GLY A 33 -0.77 6.18 -9.26
CA GLY A 33 -0.86 7.61 -8.99
C GLY A 33 -0.45 7.99 -7.56
N LEU A 34 0.47 7.23 -6.97
CA LEU A 34 0.95 7.42 -5.59
C LEU A 34 2.43 7.82 -5.58
N SER A 35 2.85 8.55 -4.55
CA SER A 35 4.25 8.91 -4.36
C SER A 35 5.09 7.75 -3.82
N ARG A 36 6.40 7.81 -4.06
CA ARG A 36 7.38 6.87 -3.47
C ARG A 36 7.37 6.93 -1.94
N ASP A 37 7.18 8.11 -1.35
CA ASP A 37 7.02 8.26 0.09
C ASP A 37 5.83 7.46 0.64
N THR A 38 4.71 7.45 -0.09
CA THR A 38 3.53 6.66 0.28
C THR A 38 3.85 5.16 0.31
N PHE A 39 4.60 4.69 -0.69
CA PHE A 39 5.07 3.30 -0.73
C PHE A 39 5.86 2.94 0.53
N TYR A 40 6.88 3.73 0.88
CA TYR A 40 7.71 3.43 2.05
C TYR A 40 6.94 3.50 3.36
N ARG A 41 5.95 4.41 3.49
CA ARG A 41 5.06 4.46 4.67
C ARG A 41 4.20 3.20 4.78
N TYR A 42 3.66 2.70 3.68
CA TYR A 42 2.87 1.47 3.68
C TYR A 42 3.74 0.25 3.97
N LYS A 43 4.94 0.21 3.37
CA LYS A 43 5.90 -0.86 3.63
C LYS A 43 6.27 -0.91 5.11
N ALA A 44 6.64 0.24 5.70
CA ALA A 44 6.98 0.32 7.12
C ALA A 44 5.80 -0.09 8.02
N ALA A 45 4.57 0.32 7.70
CA ALA A 45 3.39 -0.10 8.46
C ALA A 45 3.19 -1.63 8.40
N VAL A 46 3.38 -2.25 7.23
CA VAL A 46 3.27 -3.70 7.07
C VAL A 46 4.41 -4.43 7.80
N GLU A 47 5.63 -3.89 7.79
CA GLU A 47 6.76 -4.46 8.53
C GLU A 47 6.58 -4.35 10.05
N GLU A 48 5.92 -3.29 10.55
CA GLU A 48 5.70 -3.06 11.98
C GLU A 48 4.48 -3.78 12.54
N GLY A 49 3.36 -3.82 11.81
CA GLY A 49 2.08 -4.33 12.31
C GLY A 49 1.25 -5.11 11.28
N GLY A 50 1.88 -5.56 10.19
CA GLY A 50 1.22 -6.33 9.13
C GLY A 50 0.20 -5.52 8.32
N VAL A 51 -0.58 -6.22 7.50
CA VAL A 51 -1.58 -5.59 6.61
C VAL A 51 -2.65 -4.81 7.38
N ALA A 52 -2.94 -5.21 8.63
CA ALA A 52 -3.88 -4.49 9.50
C ALA A 52 -3.40 -3.07 9.86
N ALA A 53 -2.09 -2.82 9.91
CA ALA A 53 -1.53 -1.50 10.20
C ALA A 53 -1.74 -0.48 9.06
N LEU A 54 -2.05 -0.94 7.84
CA LEU A 54 -2.38 -0.03 6.71
C LEU A 54 -3.69 0.74 6.92
N LEU A 55 -4.50 0.26 7.86
CA LEU A 55 -5.82 0.76 8.23
C LEU A 55 -5.72 1.97 9.18
N GLU A 56 -4.65 2.04 9.98
CA GLU A 56 -4.56 2.91 11.16
C GLU A 56 -4.08 4.33 10.88
N ARG A 57 -3.75 4.65 9.63
CA ARG A 57 -3.25 5.98 9.24
C ARG A 57 -4.12 6.55 8.13
N THR A 58 -5.19 7.22 8.54
CA THR A 58 -6.00 8.10 7.68
C THR A 58 -5.88 9.51 8.21
#